data_AF-A0A9P1MFX3-F1
#
_entry.id   AF-A0A9P1MFX3-F1
#
_cell.length_a   1.000
_cell.length_b   1.000
_cell.length_c   1.000
_cell.angle_alpha   90.00
_cell.angle_beta   90.00
_cell.angle_gamma   90.00
#
_symmetry.space_group_name_H-M   'P 1'
#
loop_
_entity.id
_entity.type
_entity.pdbx_description
1 polymer ?
#
loop_
_entity_poly.entity_id
_entity_poly.type
_entity_poly.pdbx_seq_one_letter_code
_entity_poly.pdbx_strand_id
1 'polypeptide(L)'
;MRAFSLARAFSRLAVSGAPAVGRQFQAQLLHTSRTVLSVAPELSQALAREIDAEQQLSQNNLGGTAPATFPGFSITSKNAEVRLSKKHGSEDILVVFNVNHSVDMDEAYEDEVQPEAAPVPVALPPFTVEITKGAERLVFHLELVESLEVQGEFDFRVEEFYVAPAAKDGNEDVADDVYASSGKYIDPDLHDLLFVRYLEERGFDVQFCKNLVEYATHYEHSQYVGLLSKIKSFVGK
;
A
#
# COMPACT_ATOMS: atom_id res chain seq x y z
N MET A 1 -34.03 35.20 -55.62
CA MET A 1 -35.09 34.73 -56.55
C MET A 1 -35.14 33.22 -56.45
N ARG A 2 -36.27 32.64 -55.97
CA ARG A 2 -37.19 31.71 -56.69
C ARG A 2 -36.48 30.42 -57.16
N ALA A 3 -36.94 29.19 -56.90
CA ALA A 3 -38.29 28.65 -56.72
C ALA A 3 -38.18 27.24 -56.05
N PHE A 4 -39.08 26.81 -55.16
CA PHE A 4 -40.27 25.94 -55.38
C PHE A 4 -39.96 24.69 -56.26
N SER A 5 -40.37 23.44 -55.97
CA SER A 5 -41.67 23.00 -55.43
C SER A 5 -41.71 21.46 -55.20
N LEU A 6 -42.34 21.04 -54.09
CA LEU A 6 -43.32 19.96 -53.84
C LEU A 6 -43.31 18.63 -54.64
N ALA A 7 -43.44 17.51 -53.89
CA ALA A 7 -44.54 16.55 -54.08
C ALA A 7 -44.82 15.65 -52.84
N ARG A 8 -46.06 15.78 -52.33
CA ARG A 8 -47.04 14.83 -51.73
C ARG A 8 -46.51 13.60 -50.95
N ALA A 9 -46.73 13.45 -49.64
CA ALA A 9 -47.96 13.32 -48.84
C ALA A 9 -48.71 11.98 -48.99
N PHE A 10 -48.66 11.14 -47.94
CA PHE A 10 -49.81 10.37 -47.44
C PHE A 10 -49.76 10.29 -45.91
N SER A 11 -50.90 10.60 -45.32
CA SER A 11 -51.17 10.73 -43.89
C SER A 11 -51.53 9.39 -43.25
N ARG A 12 -51.30 9.23 -41.94
CA ARG A 12 -52.37 9.05 -40.93
C ARG A 12 -51.83 9.10 -39.49
N LEU A 13 -52.52 9.95 -38.71
CA LEU A 13 -52.67 10.05 -37.25
C LEU A 13 -52.71 8.69 -36.52
N ALA A 14 -52.42 8.51 -35.22
CA ALA A 14 -52.05 9.36 -34.08
C ALA A 14 -51.65 8.42 -32.91
N VAL A 15 -50.99 8.95 -31.87
CA VAL A 15 -51.33 8.82 -30.42
C VAL A 15 -50.11 9.12 -29.55
N SER A 16 -50.40 9.72 -28.41
CA SER A 16 -49.55 10.38 -27.41
C SER A 16 -48.56 9.50 -26.65
N GLY A 17 -47.49 10.13 -26.12
CA GLY A 17 -46.83 9.70 -24.89
C GLY A 17 -45.39 10.20 -24.76
N ALA A 18 -45.16 11.24 -23.96
CA ALA A 18 -43.84 11.68 -23.51
C ALA A 18 -43.44 10.95 -22.19
N PRO A 19 -42.21 11.11 -21.67
CA PRO A 19 -41.27 10.02 -21.42
C PRO A 19 -41.24 9.54 -19.96
N ALA A 20 -40.80 8.31 -19.72
CA ALA A 20 -40.47 7.83 -18.37
C ALA A 20 -38.97 7.54 -18.27
N VAL A 21 -38.26 8.46 -17.62
CA VAL A 21 -36.89 8.30 -17.14
C VAL A 21 -36.90 7.25 -16.02
N GLY A 22 -36.34 6.08 -16.29
CA GLY A 22 -36.11 5.05 -15.28
C GLY A 22 -34.95 5.44 -14.38
N ARG A 23 -35.23 6.10 -13.26
CA ARG A 23 -34.30 6.22 -12.13
C ARG A 23 -34.18 4.84 -11.48
N GLN A 24 -33.03 4.19 -11.64
CA GLN A 24 -32.64 3.08 -10.77
C GLN A 24 -32.50 3.61 -9.34
N PHE A 25 -33.50 3.33 -8.51
CA PHE A 25 -33.37 3.46 -7.07
C PHE A 25 -32.45 2.34 -6.59
N GLN A 26 -31.21 2.67 -6.22
CA GLN A 26 -30.44 1.83 -5.33
C GLN A 26 -31.22 1.77 -4.01
N ALA A 27 -31.73 0.59 -3.68
CA ALA A 27 -32.42 0.36 -2.42
C ALA A 27 -31.41 0.54 -1.29
N GLN A 28 -31.42 1.68 -0.62
CA GLN A 28 -30.75 1.82 0.67
C GLN A 28 -31.38 0.82 1.62
N LEU A 29 -30.58 -0.14 2.09
CA LEU A 29 -30.97 -1.09 3.14
C LEU A 29 -31.36 -0.27 4.38
N LEU A 30 -32.67 -0.17 4.61
CA LEU A 30 -33.22 0.40 5.83
C LEU A 30 -32.81 -0.52 6.99
N HIS A 31 -32.01 0.02 7.92
CA HIS A 31 -31.68 -0.65 9.18
C HIS A 31 -32.98 -0.94 9.93
N THR A 32 -33.42 -2.19 9.92
CA THR A 32 -34.55 -2.63 10.73
C THR A 32 -34.08 -2.73 12.18
N SER A 33 -34.58 -1.83 13.02
CA SER A 33 -34.30 -1.82 14.46
C SER A 33 -34.95 -3.04 15.12
N ARG A 34 -34.26 -4.18 15.11
CA ARG A 34 -34.47 -5.25 16.10
C ARG A 34 -34.10 -4.68 17.47
N THR A 35 -34.89 -5.02 18.49
CA THR A 35 -34.61 -4.72 19.90
C THR A 35 -33.11 -4.82 20.20
N VAL A 36 -32.50 -3.70 20.60
CA VAL A 36 -31.05 -3.54 20.76
C VAL A 36 -30.59 -4.37 21.95
N LEU A 37 -30.27 -5.64 21.69
CA LEU A 37 -29.40 -6.41 22.56
C LEU A 37 -27.99 -5.84 22.40
N SER A 38 -27.23 -5.79 23.49
CA SER A 38 -25.83 -5.34 23.44
C SER A 38 -25.06 -6.23 22.47
N VAL A 39 -24.45 -5.65 21.44
CA VAL A 39 -23.61 -6.35 20.46
C VAL A 39 -22.25 -6.75 21.06
N ALA A 40 -21.88 -6.16 22.21
CA ALA A 40 -20.57 -6.33 22.81
C ALA A 40 -20.16 -7.81 23.09
N PRO A 41 -21.05 -8.70 23.59
CA PRO A 41 -20.70 -10.11 23.80
C PRO A 41 -20.45 -10.85 22.49
N GLU A 42 -21.31 -10.66 21.49
CA GLU A 42 -21.19 -11.28 20.16
C GLU A 42 -19.91 -10.82 19.46
N LEU A 43 -19.63 -9.52 19.51
CA LEU A 43 -18.42 -8.91 18.96
C LEU A 43 -17.17 -9.40 19.68
N SER A 44 -17.18 -9.48 21.01
CA SER A 44 -16.04 -10.00 21.77
C SER A 44 -15.72 -11.45 21.44
N GLN A 45 -16.75 -12.26 21.22
CA GLN A 45 -16.59 -13.65 20.83
C GLN A 45 -16.08 -13.78 19.38
N ALA A 46 -16.58 -12.95 18.47
CA ALA A 46 -16.09 -12.89 17.09
C ALA A 46 -14.61 -12.50 17.04
N LEU A 47 -14.22 -11.43 17.74
CA LEU A 47 -12.83 -10.99 17.83
C LEU A 47 -11.92 -12.05 18.45
N ALA A 48 -12.38 -12.80 19.44
CA ALA A 48 -11.59 -13.90 20.02
C ALA A 48 -11.33 -15.01 18.99
N ARG A 49 -12.36 -15.43 18.24
CA ARG A 49 -12.20 -16.43 17.19
C ARG A 49 -11.27 -15.94 16.08
N GLU A 50 -11.38 -14.67 15.70
CA GLU A 50 -10.54 -14.08 14.67
C GLU A 50 -9.08 -14.05 15.11
N ILE A 51 -8.78 -13.56 16.31
CA ILE A 51 -7.41 -13.53 16.85
C ILE A 51 -6.80 -14.94 16.88
N ASP A 52 -7.56 -15.94 17.32
CA ASP A 52 -7.07 -17.33 17.38
C ASP A 52 -6.80 -17.89 15.98
N ALA A 53 -7.64 -17.57 14.99
CA ALA A 53 -7.45 -17.97 13.60
C ALA A 53 -6.21 -17.31 12.99
N GLU A 54 -6.03 -15.99 13.18
CA GLU A 54 -4.89 -15.24 12.64
C GLU A 54 -3.56 -15.65 13.26
N GLN A 55 -3.56 -16.01 14.55
CA GLN A 55 -2.38 -16.56 15.20
C GLN A 55 -1.98 -17.92 14.63
N GLN A 56 -2.96 -18.79 14.33
CA GLN A 56 -2.69 -20.08 13.69
C GLN A 56 -2.18 -19.89 12.26
N LEU A 57 -2.75 -18.97 11.49
CA LEU A 57 -2.27 -18.63 10.15
C LEU A 57 -0.82 -18.16 10.16
N SER A 58 -0.44 -17.29 11.11
CA SER A 58 0.95 -16.81 11.22
C SER A 58 1.97 -17.93 11.47
N GLN A 59 1.60 -18.95 12.25
CA GLN A 59 2.46 -20.09 12.55
C GLN A 59 2.59 -21.04 11.36
N ASN A 60 1.51 -21.22 10.60
CA ASN A 60 1.45 -22.18 9.52
C ASN A 60 1.97 -21.63 8.19
N ASN A 61 1.72 -20.36 7.90
CA ASN A 61 1.90 -19.78 6.55
C ASN A 61 2.99 -18.71 6.49
N LEU A 62 3.23 -17.97 7.59
CA LEU A 62 4.25 -16.92 7.65
C LEU A 62 5.55 -17.41 8.31
N GLY A 63 5.77 -18.72 8.31
CA GLY A 63 6.99 -19.38 8.74
C GLY A 63 7.18 -19.52 10.26
N GLY A 64 6.36 -18.88 11.10
CA GLY A 64 6.44 -18.95 12.58
C GLY A 64 7.78 -18.49 13.20
N THR A 65 8.80 -18.23 12.39
CA THR A 65 10.19 -17.92 12.73
C THR A 65 10.52 -16.50 12.33
N ALA A 66 11.32 -15.86 13.19
CA ALA A 66 11.82 -14.49 13.13
C ALA A 66 11.71 -13.77 11.77
N PRO A 67 11.20 -12.52 11.75
CA PRO A 67 11.05 -11.76 10.52
C PRO A 67 12.39 -11.61 9.79
N ALA A 68 12.32 -11.46 8.45
CA ALA A 68 13.50 -11.33 7.61
C ALA A 68 14.50 -10.32 8.17
N THR A 69 15.79 -10.67 8.14
CA THR A 69 16.85 -9.80 8.66
C THR A 69 17.47 -8.99 7.52
N PHE A 70 17.84 -7.74 7.80
CA PHE A 70 18.54 -6.89 6.86
C PHE A 70 20.04 -6.86 7.21
N PRO A 71 20.93 -7.52 6.45
CA PRO A 71 22.35 -7.56 6.80
C PRO A 71 22.96 -6.17 6.95
N GLY A 72 23.60 -5.92 8.09
CA GLY A 72 24.25 -4.64 8.40
C GLY A 72 23.32 -3.51 8.85
N PHE A 73 22.00 -3.71 8.83
CA PHE A 73 21.04 -2.74 9.36
C PHE A 73 20.64 -3.05 10.81
N SER A 74 20.48 -1.99 11.60
CA SER A 74 19.76 -2.02 12.86
C SER A 74 18.30 -1.66 12.63
N ILE A 75 17.40 -2.48 13.17
CA ILE A 75 15.94 -2.33 13.01
C ILE A 75 15.36 -1.72 14.28
N THR A 76 14.55 -0.68 14.14
CA THR A 76 13.72 -0.14 15.22
C THR A 76 12.30 0.03 14.72
N SER A 77 11.30 -0.09 15.59
CA SER A 77 9.91 0.04 15.21
C SER A 77 9.07 0.75 16.26
N LYS A 78 8.06 1.51 15.80
CA LYS A 78 7.17 2.32 16.61
C LYS A 78 5.76 2.27 16.01
N ASN A 79 4.89 1.45 16.59
CA ASN A 79 3.55 1.18 16.06
C ASN A 79 3.62 0.64 14.63
N ALA A 80 3.07 1.33 13.63
CA ALA A 80 3.11 0.88 12.24
C ALA A 80 4.39 1.29 11.49
N GLU A 81 5.24 2.12 12.09
CA GLU A 81 6.45 2.64 11.46
C GLU A 81 7.68 1.80 11.82
N VAL A 82 8.49 1.49 10.81
CA VAL A 82 9.74 0.74 10.94
C VAL A 82 10.87 1.56 10.36
N ARG A 83 12.00 1.58 11.06
CA ARG A 83 13.24 2.24 10.64
C ARG A 83 14.39 1.24 10.58
N LEU A 84 15.11 1.23 9.46
CA LEU A 84 16.37 0.50 9.28
C LEU A 84 17.51 1.50 9.20
N SER A 85 18.55 1.33 10.00
CA SER A 85 19.71 2.24 10.01
C SER A 85 21.02 1.49 9.82
N LYS A 86 21.92 2.02 8.99
CA LYS A 86 23.29 1.50 8.85
C LYS A 86 24.27 2.59 8.46
N LYS A 87 25.56 2.28 8.56
CA LYS A 87 26.63 3.08 7.98
C LYS A 87 27.17 2.44 6.70
N HIS A 88 27.48 3.26 5.70
CA HIS A 88 28.19 2.87 4.50
C HIS A 88 29.37 3.83 4.28
N GLY A 89 30.58 3.41 4.68
CA GLY A 89 31.73 4.32 4.71
C GLY A 89 31.51 5.51 5.64
N SER A 90 31.47 6.72 5.07
CA SER A 90 31.19 7.97 5.80
C SER A 90 29.71 8.41 5.74
N GLU A 91 28.84 7.59 5.15
CA GLU A 91 27.43 7.90 4.95
C GLU A 91 26.57 7.22 6.02
N ASP A 92 25.58 7.94 6.50
CA ASP A 92 24.52 7.40 7.37
C ASP A 92 23.29 7.12 6.51
N ILE A 93 22.86 5.87 6.50
CA ILE A 93 21.72 5.39 5.72
C ILE A 93 20.56 5.12 6.67
N LEU A 94 19.41 5.72 6.35
CA LEU A 94 18.14 5.50 7.03
C LEU A 94 17.10 5.03 6.01
N VAL A 95 16.41 3.95 6.33
CA VAL A 95 15.22 3.48 5.60
C VAL A 95 14.04 3.64 6.53
N VAL A 96 12.94 4.22 6.03
CA VAL A 96 11.69 4.36 6.80
C VAL A 96 10.53 3.85 5.96
N PHE A 97 9.69 3.00 6.55
CA PHE A 97 8.45 2.54 5.93
C PHE A 97 7.35 2.38 6.97
N ASN A 98 6.10 2.39 6.52
CA ASN A 98 4.92 2.27 7.36
C ASN A 98 3.98 1.19 6.80
N VAL A 99 3.56 0.25 7.64
CA VAL A 99 2.71 -0.88 7.22
C VAL A 99 1.20 -0.56 7.19
N ASN A 100 0.80 0.68 7.49
CA ASN A 100 -0.60 1.08 7.33
C ASN A 100 -0.99 1.06 5.85
N HIS A 101 -2.12 0.42 5.53
CA HIS A 101 -2.67 0.37 4.17
C HIS A 101 -1.69 -0.20 3.13
N SER A 102 -0.76 -1.05 3.55
CA SER A 102 0.27 -1.60 2.67
C SER A 102 -0.05 -2.98 2.11
N VAL A 103 -1.12 -3.64 2.58
CA VAL A 103 -1.49 -4.97 2.10
C VAL A 103 -2.09 -4.83 0.71
N ASP A 104 -1.45 -5.47 -0.27
CA ASP A 104 -2.00 -5.63 -1.60
C ASP A 104 -2.88 -6.88 -1.62
N MET A 105 -4.12 -6.70 -2.05
CA MET A 105 -5.09 -7.77 -2.25
C MET A 105 -5.45 -7.70 -3.72
N ASP A 106 -4.83 -8.56 -4.52
CA ASP A 106 -5.10 -8.68 -5.95
C ASP A 106 -6.63 -8.75 -6.21
N GLU A 107 -7.19 -7.66 -6.77
CA GLU A 107 -8.62 -7.53 -7.08
C GLU A 107 -9.05 -8.51 -8.19
N ALA A 108 -8.11 -9.14 -8.90
CA ALA A 108 -8.36 -10.07 -9.99
C ALA A 108 -8.87 -11.46 -9.54
N TYR A 109 -8.83 -11.76 -8.24
CA TYR A 109 -9.24 -13.07 -7.71
C TYR A 109 -10.75 -13.21 -7.45
N GLU A 110 -11.57 -12.20 -7.75
CA GLU A 110 -13.03 -12.32 -7.64
C GLU A 110 -13.65 -13.23 -8.72
N ASP A 111 -12.97 -13.52 -9.84
CA ASP A 111 -13.55 -14.25 -10.99
C ASP A 111 -12.96 -15.67 -11.26
N GLU A 112 -11.87 -16.10 -10.62
CA GLU A 112 -11.31 -17.45 -10.85
C GLU A 112 -11.14 -18.25 -9.54
N VAL A 113 -12.12 -19.13 -9.29
CA VAL A 113 -12.10 -20.14 -8.24
C VAL A 113 -11.08 -21.24 -8.59
N GLN A 114 -9.80 -21.04 -8.28
CA GLN A 114 -8.85 -22.14 -8.11
C GLN A 114 -8.74 -22.49 -6.60
N PRO A 115 -9.11 -23.71 -6.18
CA PRO A 115 -9.30 -24.06 -4.77
C PRO A 115 -8.03 -24.55 -4.04
N GLU A 116 -6.83 -24.13 -4.43
CA GLU A 116 -5.60 -24.79 -3.91
C GLU A 116 -4.79 -23.98 -2.87
N ALA A 117 -5.06 -22.69 -2.65
CA ALA A 117 -4.68 -21.96 -1.44
C ALA A 117 -5.32 -20.56 -1.51
N ALA A 118 -5.89 -20.06 -0.42
CA ALA A 118 -6.19 -18.64 -0.35
C ALA A 118 -4.86 -17.87 -0.53
N PRO A 119 -4.78 -16.85 -1.42
CA PRO A 119 -3.58 -16.04 -1.58
C PRO A 119 -3.17 -15.50 -0.21
N VAL A 120 -1.90 -15.68 0.15
CA VAL A 120 -1.37 -15.10 1.38
C VAL A 120 -1.26 -13.59 1.14
N PRO A 121 -1.88 -12.74 1.97
CA PRO A 121 -1.76 -11.29 1.81
C PRO A 121 -0.30 -10.86 1.82
N VAL A 122 0.09 -9.99 0.89
CA VAL A 122 1.47 -9.46 0.79
C VAL A 122 1.45 -7.97 1.11
N ALA A 123 2.35 -7.51 1.96
CA ALA A 123 2.50 -6.09 2.25
C ALA A 123 3.60 -5.44 1.41
N LEU A 124 3.24 -4.44 0.61
CA LEU A 124 4.11 -3.65 -0.26
C LEU A 124 4.13 -2.17 0.18
N PRO A 125 4.61 -1.84 1.39
CA PRO A 125 4.61 -0.46 1.84
C PRO A 125 5.56 0.39 0.99
N PRO A 126 5.18 1.63 0.63
CA PRO A 126 6.17 2.58 0.14
C PRO A 126 7.21 2.83 1.23
N PHE A 127 8.44 3.08 0.81
CA PHE A 127 9.56 3.29 1.71
C PHE A 127 10.42 4.47 1.27
N THR A 128 11.08 5.08 2.23
CA THR A 128 11.99 6.21 2.02
C THR A 128 13.40 5.75 2.32
N VAL A 129 14.35 6.12 1.45
CA VAL A 129 15.78 5.96 1.67
C VAL A 129 16.40 7.33 1.82
N GLU A 130 17.09 7.56 2.93
CA GLU A 130 17.90 8.74 3.16
C GLU A 130 19.37 8.37 3.25
N ILE A 131 20.21 9.09 2.50
CA ILE A 131 21.66 8.93 2.51
C ILE A 131 22.25 10.26 2.95
N THR A 132 22.71 10.32 4.21
CA THR A 132 23.25 11.54 4.81
C THR A 132 24.77 11.61 4.64
N LYS A 133 25.25 12.76 4.15
CA LYS A 133 26.67 13.08 4.02
C LYS A 133 26.94 14.52 4.42
N GLY A 134 27.72 14.72 5.48
CA GLY A 134 28.06 16.06 5.98
C GLY A 134 26.82 16.77 6.51
N ALA A 135 26.44 17.89 5.90
CA ALA A 135 25.32 18.73 6.34
C ALA A 135 24.03 18.52 5.54
N GLU A 136 24.03 17.57 4.60
CA GLU A 136 22.91 17.30 3.68
C GLU A 136 22.59 15.81 3.63
N ARG A 137 21.38 15.50 3.18
CA ARG A 137 20.91 14.15 2.89
C ARG A 137 20.23 14.12 1.52
N LEU A 138 20.53 13.08 0.77
CA LEU A 138 19.83 12.73 -0.47
C LEU A 138 18.69 11.79 -0.10
N VAL A 139 17.46 12.15 -0.45
CA VAL A 139 16.24 11.44 -0.08
C VAL A 139 15.56 10.90 -1.33
N PHE A 140 15.12 9.66 -1.25
CA PHE A 140 14.33 8.97 -2.26
C PHE A 140 13.05 8.45 -1.62
N HIS A 141 11.91 8.73 -2.24
CA HIS A 141 10.64 8.09 -1.95
C HIS A 141 10.41 7.00 -3.01
N LEU A 142 10.27 5.75 -2.54
CA LEU A 142 10.23 4.57 -3.37
C LEU A 142 8.94 3.79 -3.17
N GLU A 143 8.48 3.17 -4.25
CA GLU A 143 7.36 2.25 -4.29
C GLU A 143 7.89 0.85 -4.58
N LEU A 144 7.49 -0.13 -3.77
CA LEU A 144 7.78 -1.54 -4.05
C LEU A 144 6.90 -2.03 -5.20
N VAL A 145 7.50 -2.76 -6.12
CA VAL A 145 6.80 -3.33 -7.27
C VAL A 145 7.18 -4.79 -7.45
N GLU A 146 6.27 -5.60 -7.97
CA GLU A 146 6.61 -6.94 -8.44
C GLU A 146 7.44 -6.87 -9.71
N SER A 147 8.44 -7.73 -9.81
CA SER A 147 9.25 -7.88 -11.01
C SER A 147 8.38 -8.39 -12.16
N LEU A 148 8.44 -7.69 -13.29
CA LEU A 148 7.77 -8.11 -14.52
C LEU A 148 8.46 -9.29 -15.20
N GLU A 149 9.72 -9.55 -14.85
CA GLU A 149 10.56 -10.56 -15.49
C GLU A 149 10.56 -11.89 -14.73
N VAL A 150 10.51 -11.83 -13.39
CA VAL A 150 10.64 -12.99 -12.52
C VAL A 150 9.52 -12.97 -11.48
N GLN A 151 8.61 -13.95 -11.58
CA GLN A 151 7.50 -14.09 -10.64
C GLN A 151 8.02 -14.30 -9.20
N GLY A 152 7.49 -13.54 -8.25
CA GLY A 152 7.86 -13.62 -6.83
C GLY A 152 9.15 -12.88 -6.46
N GLU A 153 9.75 -12.16 -7.41
CA GLU A 153 10.78 -11.16 -7.12
C GLU A 153 10.18 -9.77 -7.03
N PHE A 154 10.83 -8.91 -6.26
CA PHE A 154 10.40 -7.53 -6.03
C PHE A 154 11.52 -6.59 -6.37
N ASP A 155 11.14 -5.43 -6.88
CA ASP A 155 12.02 -4.31 -7.17
C ASP A 155 11.39 -3.02 -6.61
N PHE A 156 12.01 -1.87 -6.88
CA PHE A 156 11.47 -0.58 -6.52
C PHE A 156 11.42 0.39 -7.69
N ARG A 157 10.50 1.34 -7.60
CA ARG A 157 10.44 2.51 -8.47
C ARG A 157 10.62 3.77 -7.63
N VAL A 158 11.46 4.69 -8.09
CA VAL A 158 11.61 6.01 -7.46
C VAL A 158 10.45 6.91 -7.90
N GLU A 159 9.58 7.28 -6.97
CA GLU A 159 8.48 8.21 -7.25
C GLU A 159 8.93 9.66 -7.16
N GLU A 160 9.76 9.99 -6.17
CA GLU A 160 10.27 11.33 -5.90
C GLU A 160 11.67 11.29 -5.30
N PHE A 161 12.50 12.29 -5.59
CA PHE A 161 13.82 12.47 -5.01
C PHE A 161 14.19 13.94 -4.84
N TYR A 162 15.00 14.24 -3.82
CA TYR A 162 15.50 15.59 -3.51
C TYR A 162 16.70 15.57 -2.58
N VAL A 163 17.35 16.74 -2.43
CA VAL A 163 18.38 16.97 -1.42
C VAL A 163 17.81 17.89 -0.35
N ALA A 164 17.97 17.50 0.91
CA ALA A 164 17.54 18.28 2.07
C ALA A 164 18.70 18.44 3.06
N PRO A 165 18.63 19.41 3.99
CA PRO A 165 19.56 19.45 5.13
C PRO A 165 19.52 18.13 5.91
N ALA A 166 20.67 17.74 6.46
CA ALA A 166 20.75 16.57 7.34
C ALA A 166 19.83 16.75 8.55
N ALA A 167 19.16 15.67 8.96
CA ALA A 167 18.29 15.66 10.12
C ALA A 167 19.04 16.12 11.38
N LYS A 168 18.43 17.01 12.16
CA LYS A 168 19.00 17.53 13.42
C LYS A 168 18.15 17.09 14.59
N ASP A 169 18.78 16.48 15.59
CA ASP A 169 18.12 16.03 16.83
C ASP A 169 16.90 15.12 16.58
N GLY A 170 16.94 14.33 15.51
CA GLY A 170 15.84 13.45 15.10
C GLY A 170 14.67 14.15 14.40
N ASN A 171 14.81 15.45 14.08
CA ASN A 171 13.86 16.14 13.20
C ASN A 171 14.18 15.82 11.73
N GLU A 172 13.29 15.04 11.12
CA GLU A 172 13.33 14.61 9.73
C GLU A 172 12.42 15.48 8.84
N ASP A 173 11.81 16.55 9.37
CA ASP A 173 10.96 17.45 8.60
C ASP A 173 11.74 18.14 7.47
N VAL A 174 11.11 18.21 6.29
CA VAL A 174 11.64 18.89 5.10
C VAL A 174 10.81 20.14 4.87
N ALA A 175 11.46 21.27 4.63
CA ALA A 175 10.77 22.53 4.37
C ALA A 175 10.09 22.51 2.99
N ASP A 176 8.90 23.12 2.88
CA ASP A 176 8.09 23.15 1.66
C ASP A 176 8.78 23.83 0.46
N ASP A 177 9.84 24.61 0.70
CA ASP A 177 10.62 25.30 -0.32
C ASP A 177 11.78 24.45 -0.88
N VAL A 178 12.02 23.26 -0.32
CA VAL A 178 12.95 22.28 -0.88
C VAL A 178 12.40 21.74 -2.18
N TYR A 179 13.15 21.92 -3.27
CA TYR A 179 12.76 21.41 -4.57
C TYR A 179 12.85 19.88 -4.60
N ALA A 180 11.75 19.25 -4.99
CA ALA A 180 11.67 17.82 -5.28
C ALA A 180 11.27 17.58 -6.74
N SER A 181 11.80 16.50 -7.31
CA SER A 181 11.47 16.08 -8.66
C SER A 181 10.88 14.69 -8.64
N SER A 182 9.90 14.46 -9.52
CA SER A 182 9.43 13.10 -9.78
C SER A 182 10.54 12.27 -10.43
N GLY A 183 10.65 11.01 -10.05
CA GLY A 183 11.54 10.04 -10.71
C GLY A 183 11.13 9.71 -12.15
N LYS A 184 9.90 10.04 -12.56
CA LYS A 184 9.34 9.71 -13.89
C LYS A 184 9.98 10.46 -15.06
N TYR A 185 10.58 11.63 -14.80
CA TYR A 185 11.06 12.53 -15.84
C TYR A 185 12.59 12.68 -15.87
N ILE A 186 13.31 11.74 -15.24
CA ILE A 186 14.77 11.77 -15.19
C ILE A 186 15.39 11.29 -16.51
N ASP A 187 16.57 11.81 -16.84
CA ASP A 187 17.35 11.35 -17.98
C ASP A 187 17.72 9.85 -17.84
N PRO A 188 17.69 9.05 -18.93
CA PRO A 188 17.96 7.61 -18.85
C PRO A 188 19.36 7.25 -18.31
N ASP A 189 20.40 8.01 -18.63
CA ASP A 189 21.75 7.73 -18.13
C ASP A 189 21.81 8.04 -16.63
N LEU A 190 21.14 9.11 -16.20
CA LEU A 190 21.04 9.44 -14.78
C LEU A 190 20.18 8.45 -14.00
N HIS A 191 19.14 7.88 -14.62
CA HIS A 191 18.34 6.80 -14.04
C HIS A 191 19.21 5.59 -13.68
N ASP A 192 19.98 5.07 -14.64
CA ASP A 192 20.89 3.93 -14.41
C ASP A 192 21.90 4.23 -13.31
N LEU A 193 22.55 5.38 -13.36
CA LEU A 193 23.60 5.71 -12.41
C LEU A 193 23.06 5.99 -11.00
N LEU A 194 21.99 6.76 -10.87
CA LEU A 194 21.50 7.27 -9.58
C LEU A 194 20.46 6.36 -8.92
N PHE A 195 19.50 5.85 -9.69
CA PHE A 195 18.39 5.06 -9.14
C PHE A 195 18.68 3.57 -9.10
N VAL A 196 19.59 3.08 -9.94
CA VAL A 196 20.00 1.67 -9.92
C VAL A 196 21.34 1.55 -9.20
N ARG A 197 22.43 1.89 -9.88
CA ARG A 197 23.78 1.55 -9.44
C ARG A 197 24.18 2.21 -8.12
N TYR A 198 23.86 3.47 -7.91
CA TYR A 198 24.18 4.19 -6.67
C TYR A 198 23.42 3.64 -5.45
N LEU A 199 22.18 3.19 -5.64
CA LEU A 199 21.39 2.54 -4.58
C LEU A 199 21.85 1.09 -4.34
N GLU A 200 22.13 0.33 -5.40
CA GLU A 200 22.66 -1.04 -5.31
C GLU A 200 24.01 -1.10 -4.59
N GLU A 201 24.93 -0.18 -4.87
CA GLU A 201 26.22 -0.07 -4.15
C GLU A 201 26.04 0.08 -2.64
N ARG A 202 24.89 0.65 -2.22
CA ARG A 202 24.50 0.82 -0.82
C ARG A 202 23.67 -0.34 -0.29
N GLY A 203 23.46 -1.40 -1.07
CA GLY A 203 22.76 -2.62 -0.69
C GLY A 203 21.24 -2.52 -0.78
N PHE A 204 20.74 -1.71 -1.72
CA PHE A 204 19.34 -1.70 -2.13
C PHE A 204 19.22 -2.45 -3.45
N ASP A 205 19.11 -3.77 -3.34
CA ASP A 205 19.02 -4.72 -4.46
C ASP A 205 17.74 -5.56 -4.36
N VAL A 206 17.53 -6.49 -5.30
CA VAL A 206 16.39 -7.42 -5.31
C VAL A 206 16.27 -8.20 -3.99
N GLN A 207 17.40 -8.58 -3.38
CA GLN A 207 17.39 -9.30 -2.10
C GLN A 207 16.92 -8.40 -0.95
N PHE A 208 17.31 -7.13 -0.93
CA PHE A 208 16.78 -6.14 0.00
C PHE A 208 15.26 -5.99 -0.16
N CYS A 209 14.77 -5.85 -1.39
CA CYS A 209 13.33 -5.73 -1.68
C CYS A 209 12.55 -6.95 -1.18
N LYS A 210 13.04 -8.16 -1.48
CA LYS A 210 12.46 -9.40 -0.98
C LYS A 210 12.40 -9.44 0.55
N ASN A 211 13.51 -9.11 1.22
CA ASN A 211 13.54 -9.06 2.69
C ASN A 211 12.58 -7.99 3.24
N LEU A 212 12.42 -6.87 2.53
CA LEU A 212 11.49 -5.80 2.92
C LEU A 212 10.04 -6.27 2.86
N VAL A 213 9.65 -6.94 1.77
CA VAL A 213 8.30 -7.51 1.62
C VAL A 213 8.01 -8.59 2.66
N GLU A 214 8.94 -9.52 2.86
CA GLU A 214 8.80 -10.57 3.87
C GLU A 214 8.67 -9.99 5.28
N TYR A 215 9.53 -9.02 5.64
CA TYR A 215 9.47 -8.34 6.93
C TYR A 215 8.17 -7.55 7.09
N ALA A 216 7.80 -6.75 6.09
CA ALA A 216 6.61 -5.90 6.13
C ALA A 216 5.35 -6.73 6.27
N THR A 217 5.24 -7.83 5.52
CA THR A 217 4.09 -8.75 5.57
C THR A 217 3.94 -9.36 6.96
N HIS A 218 5.03 -9.86 7.54
CA HIS A 218 5.01 -10.39 8.90
C HIS A 218 4.70 -9.29 9.94
N TYR A 219 5.26 -8.09 9.77
CA TYR A 219 5.07 -6.99 10.71
C TYR A 219 3.63 -6.45 10.67
N GLU A 220 3.06 -6.25 9.49
CA GLU A 220 1.68 -5.84 9.26
C GLU A 220 0.72 -6.81 9.95
N HIS A 221 0.87 -8.12 9.70
CA HIS A 221 0.04 -9.14 10.34
C HIS A 221 0.10 -9.06 11.87
N SER A 222 1.30 -8.86 12.42
CA SER A 222 1.47 -8.67 13.86
C SER A 222 0.76 -7.43 14.39
N GLN A 223 0.75 -6.33 13.62
CA GLN A 223 0.01 -5.11 13.96
C GLN A 223 -1.50 -5.33 13.87
N TYR A 224 -1.99 -6.08 12.88
CA TYR A 224 -3.41 -6.43 12.73
C TYR A 224 -3.92 -7.25 13.92
N VAL A 225 -3.23 -8.33 14.30
CA VAL A 225 -3.56 -9.12 15.49
C VAL A 225 -3.53 -8.25 16.77
N GLY A 226 -2.56 -7.34 16.86
CA GLY A 226 -2.46 -6.35 17.93
C GLY A 226 -3.65 -5.38 17.95
N LEU A 227 -4.12 -4.94 16.79
CA LEU A 227 -5.31 -4.09 16.65
C LEU A 227 -6.58 -4.82 17.08
N LEU A 228 -6.81 -6.04 16.62
CA LEU A 228 -7.96 -6.87 17.04
C LEU A 228 -8.00 -7.03 18.56
N SER A 229 -6.83 -7.28 19.17
CA SER A 229 -6.69 -7.40 20.63
C SER A 229 -7.03 -6.09 21.36
N LYS A 230 -6.62 -4.93 20.81
CA LYS A 230 -6.96 -3.60 21.33
C LYS A 230 -8.46 -3.32 21.20
N ILE A 231 -9.08 -3.66 20.06
CA ILE A 231 -10.53 -3.52 19.84
C ILE A 231 -11.29 -4.37 20.85
N LYS A 232 -10.93 -5.65 21.01
CA LYS A 232 -11.54 -6.54 22.00
C LYS A 232 -11.45 -5.98 23.41
N SER A 233 -10.27 -5.48 23.79
CA SER A 233 -10.04 -4.85 25.10
C SER A 233 -10.83 -3.56 25.29
N PHE A 234 -11.09 -2.81 24.21
CA PHE A 234 -11.89 -1.59 24.24
C PHE A 234 -13.39 -1.90 24.39
N VAL A 235 -13.90 -2.88 23.63
CA VAL A 235 -15.32 -3.32 23.66
C VAL A 235 -15.68 -3.97 25.00
N GLY A 236 -14.72 -4.60 25.68
CA GLY A 236 -14.93 -5.23 26.98
C GLY A 236 -14.95 -4.29 28.19
N LYS A 237 -14.74 -2.98 27.99
CA LYS A 237 -14.83 -1.95 29.05
C LYS A 237 -16.27 -1.48 29.23
#